data_AF-A0A2S2CXQ6-F1
#
_entry.id   AF-A0A2S2CXQ6-F1
#
_cell.length_a   1.000
_cell.length_b   1.000
_cell.length_c   1.000
_cell.angle_alpha   90.00
_cell.angle_beta   90.00
_cell.angle_gamma   90.00
#
_symmetry.space_group_name_H-M   'P 1'
#
loop_
_entity.id
_entity.type
_entity.pdbx_description
1 polymer ?
#
loop_
_entity_poly.entity_id
_entity_poly.type
_entity_poly.pdbx_seq_one_letter_code
_entity_poly.pdbx_strand_id
1 'polypeptide(L)'
;MSAWEGEMERSHAQLPRWYWNEEERHRRYARWVEAEAETLAMRLAGLLRPDTPADSAGPARALIESLARDAEWARRLERTGRNLAAA
;
A
#
# COMPACT_ATOMS: atom_id res chain seq x y z
N MET A 1 -13.83 -7.76 3.39
CA MET A 1 -13.25 -6.75 4.28
C MET A 1 -11.74 -6.87 4.16
N SER A 2 -11.06 -5.78 3.81
CA SER A 2 -9.60 -5.76 3.65
C SER A 2 -8.89 -5.83 5.01
N ALA A 3 -7.60 -6.20 5.02
CA ALA A 3 -6.79 -6.21 6.25
C ALA A 3 -6.73 -4.83 6.91
N TRP A 4 -6.63 -3.77 6.08
CA TRP A 4 -6.66 -2.38 6.52
C TRP A 4 -7.99 -1.99 7.17
N GLU A 5 -9.14 -2.33 6.58
CA GLU A 5 -10.46 -2.05 7.17
C GLU A 5 -10.61 -2.73 8.53
N GLY A 6 -10.22 -4.01 8.63
CA GLY A 6 -10.27 -4.73 9.91
C GLY A 6 -9.32 -4.13 10.95
N GLU A 7 -8.16 -3.62 10.55
CA GLU A 7 -7.25 -2.91 11.46
C GLU A 7 -7.84 -1.56 11.91
N MET A 8 -8.45 -0.80 11.01
CA MET A 8 -9.09 0.47 11.35
C MET A 8 -10.22 0.27 12.36
N GLU A 9 -11.03 -0.77 12.17
CA GLU A 9 -12.13 -1.14 13.07
C GLU A 9 -11.64 -1.59 14.45
N ARG A 10 -10.51 -2.31 14.52
CA ARG A 10 -9.93 -2.74 15.81
C ARG A 10 -9.23 -1.61 16.55
N SER A 11 -8.54 -0.73 15.82
CA SER A 11 -7.68 0.31 16.39
C SER A 11 -8.45 1.57 16.82
N HIS A 12 -9.72 1.71 16.41
CA HIS A 12 -10.55 2.86 16.76
C HIS A 12 -11.77 2.46 17.57
N ALA A 13 -11.85 2.91 18.83
CA ALA A 13 -13.05 2.74 19.66
C ALA A 13 -14.30 3.39 19.04
N GLN A 14 -14.11 4.45 18.25
CA GLN A 14 -15.12 5.04 17.39
C GLN A 14 -14.51 5.37 16.03
N LEU A 15 -15.12 4.87 14.96
CA LEU A 15 -14.65 5.12 13.61
C LEU A 15 -14.83 6.60 13.23
N PRO A 16 -13.83 7.23 12.61
CA PRO A 16 -13.92 8.62 12.19
C PRO A 16 -14.99 8.78 11.10
N ARG A 17 -15.63 9.96 11.04
CA ARG A 17 -16.77 10.21 10.14
C ARG A 17 -16.48 9.90 8.67
N TRP A 18 -15.24 10.15 8.23
CA TRP A 18 -14.83 9.89 6.86
C TRP A 18 -14.86 8.40 6.49
N TYR A 19 -14.80 7.47 7.46
CA TYR A 19 -14.81 6.02 7.21
C TYR A 19 -16.10 5.54 6.54
N TRP A 20 -17.19 6.27 6.77
CA TRP A 20 -18.50 5.98 6.19
C TRP A 20 -18.67 6.59 4.79
N ASN A 21 -17.77 7.48 4.36
CA ASN A 21 -17.73 7.97 2.99
C ASN A 21 -16.85 7.01 2.16
N GLU A 22 -17.47 6.29 1.22
CA GLU A 22 -16.80 5.28 0.41
C GLU A 22 -15.63 5.84 -0.41
N GLU A 23 -15.79 7.00 -1.02
CA GLU A 23 -14.74 7.62 -1.84
C GLU A 23 -13.53 8.02 -0.98
N GLU A 24 -13.80 8.62 0.17
CA GLU A 24 -12.80 9.06 1.12
C GLU A 24 -12.11 7.86 1.81
N ARG A 25 -12.86 6.77 2.03
CA ARG A 25 -12.32 5.47 2.49
C ARG A 25 -11.42 4.84 1.43
N HIS A 26 -11.83 4.79 0.16
CA HIS A 26 -11.01 4.30 -0.94
C HIS A 26 -9.72 5.12 -1.12
N ARG A 27 -9.79 6.45 -0.99
CA ARG A 27 -8.59 7.31 -1.05
C ARG A 27 -7.61 7.00 0.07
N ARG A 28 -8.09 6.79 1.30
CA ARG A 28 -7.21 6.41 2.43
C ARG A 28 -6.67 4.99 2.30
N TYR A 29 -7.45 4.06 1.80
CA TYR A 29 -6.98 2.72 1.49
C TYR A 29 -5.84 2.75 0.46
N ALA A 30 -5.99 3.51 -0.63
CA ALA A 30 -4.94 3.68 -1.63
C ALA A 30 -3.64 4.22 -1.00
N ARG A 31 -3.73 5.28 -0.18
CA ARG A 31 -2.56 5.82 0.54
C ARG A 31 -1.89 4.82 1.46
N TRP A 32 -2.69 4.00 2.15
CA TRP A 32 -2.16 2.94 3.00
C TRP A 32 -1.42 1.87 2.17
N VAL A 33 -2.00 1.42 1.04
CA VAL A 33 -1.33 0.46 0.13
C VAL A 33 -0.01 1.02 -0.38
N GLU A 34 0.02 2.29 -0.81
CA GLU A 34 1.25 2.94 -1.25
C GLU A 34 2.34 2.90 -0.17
N ALA A 35 2.03 3.40 1.03
CA ALA A 35 2.99 3.46 2.13
C ALA A 35 3.48 2.08 2.58
N GLU A 36 2.58 1.09 2.64
CA GLU A 36 2.93 -0.27 3.04
C GLU A 36 3.81 -0.96 1.99
N ALA A 37 3.45 -0.84 0.71
CA ALA A 37 4.20 -1.42 -0.39
C ALA A 37 5.61 -0.82 -0.48
N GLU A 38 5.75 0.49 -0.36
CA GLU A 38 7.07 1.16 -0.34
C GLU A 38 7.91 0.74 0.86
N THR A 39 7.29 0.67 2.05
CA THR A 39 7.99 0.25 3.27
C THR A 39 8.50 -1.18 3.16
N LEU A 40 7.68 -2.11 2.65
CA LEU A 40 8.08 -3.50 2.45
C LEU A 40 9.17 -3.62 1.39
N ALA A 41 9.06 -2.89 0.29
CA ALA A 41 10.09 -2.89 -0.77
C ALA A 41 11.44 -2.39 -0.23
N MET A 42 11.44 -1.28 0.52
CA MET A 42 12.64 -0.75 1.16
C MET A 42 13.25 -1.73 2.16
N ARG A 43 12.44 -2.37 3.01
CA ARG A 43 12.91 -3.36 3.99
C ARG A 43 13.53 -4.56 3.28
N LEU A 44 12.87 -5.10 2.26
CA LEU A 44 13.40 -6.22 1.47
C LEU A 44 14.70 -5.84 0.75
N ALA A 45 14.77 -4.66 0.16
CA ALA A 45 15.98 -4.15 -0.48
C ALA A 45 17.14 -4.02 0.53
N GLY A 46 16.87 -3.55 1.75
CA GLY A 46 17.86 -3.47 2.82
C GLY A 46 18.36 -4.83 3.33
N LEU A 47 17.61 -5.90 3.12
CA LEU A 47 18.02 -7.27 3.44
C LEU A 47 18.84 -7.94 2.33
N LEU A 48 18.79 -7.42 1.10
CA LEU A 48 19.57 -7.92 -0.02
C LEU A 48 21.02 -7.43 0.08
N ARG A 49 21.92 -8.33 0.48
CA ARG A 49 23.36 -8.09 0.51
C ARG A 49 24.02 -8.62 -0.78
N PRO A 50 25.23 -8.16 -1.12
CA PRO A 50 25.95 -8.68 -2.28
C PRO A 50 26.21 -10.19 -2.23
N ASP A 51 26.28 -10.78 -1.03
CA ASP A 51 26.49 -12.20 -0.77
C ASP A 51 25.18 -13.00 -0.59
N THR A 52 24.01 -12.38 -0.77
CA THR A 52 22.73 -13.11 -0.69
C THR A 52 22.69 -14.23 -1.75
N PRO A 53 22.38 -15.48 -1.37
CA PRO A 53 22.29 -16.59 -2.31
C PRO A 53 21.35 -16.30 -3.47
N ALA A 54 21.72 -16.70 -4.69
CA ALA A 54 20.96 -16.43 -5.91
C ALA A 54 19.49 -16.90 -5.82
N ASP A 55 19.28 -18.07 -5.21
CA ASP A 55 17.96 -18.68 -5.01
C ASP A 55 17.03 -17.84 -4.12
N SER A 56 17.59 -16.96 -3.30
CA SER A 56 16.83 -15.99 -2.48
C SER A 56 16.83 -14.59 -3.09
N ALA A 57 17.95 -14.18 -3.69
CA ALA A 57 18.10 -12.85 -4.28
C ALA A 57 17.16 -12.62 -5.47
N GLY A 58 16.97 -13.62 -6.33
CA GLY A 58 16.05 -13.54 -7.47
C GLY A 58 14.60 -13.29 -7.03
N PRO A 59 14.01 -14.19 -6.21
CA PRO A 59 12.65 -14.01 -5.69
C PRO A 59 12.44 -12.72 -4.92
N ALA A 60 13.41 -12.30 -4.09
CA ALA A 60 13.32 -11.06 -3.35
C ALA A 60 13.27 -9.82 -4.27
N ARG A 61 14.06 -9.79 -5.36
CA ARG A 61 13.97 -8.72 -6.37
C ARG A 61 12.61 -8.71 -7.06
N ALA A 62 12.09 -9.87 -7.44
CA ALA A 62 10.77 -9.97 -8.05
C ALA A 62 9.65 -9.47 -7.10
N LEU A 63 9.76 -9.74 -5.79
CA LEU A 63 8.84 -9.20 -4.79
C LEU A 63 8.95 -7.67 -4.67
N ILE A 64 10.17 -7.13 -4.65
CA ILE A 64 10.39 -5.67 -4.64
C ILE A 64 9.74 -5.01 -5.87
N GLU A 65 9.91 -5.59 -7.06
CA GLU A 65 9.28 -5.10 -8.29
C GLU A 65 7.75 -5.21 -8.27
N SER A 66 7.20 -6.27 -7.66
CA SER A 66 5.74 -6.38 -7.45
C SER A 66 5.22 -5.27 -6.54
N LEU A 67 5.87 -5.03 -5.41
CA LEU A 67 5.50 -3.98 -4.46
C LEU A 67 5.61 -2.58 -5.08
N ALA A 68 6.62 -2.34 -5.93
CA ALA A 68 6.74 -1.09 -6.67
C ALA A 68 5.54 -0.86 -7.62
N ARG A 69 5.04 -1.91 -8.28
CA ARG A 69 3.84 -1.84 -9.12
C ARG A 69 2.57 -1.58 -8.30
N ASP A 70 2.46 -2.16 -7.12
CA ASP A 70 1.33 -1.94 -6.20
C ASP A 70 1.31 -0.48 -5.70
N ALA A 71 2.46 0.07 -5.33
CA ALA A 71 2.58 1.48 -4.94
C ALA A 71 2.20 2.41 -6.11
N GLU A 72 2.64 2.10 -7.34
CA GLU A 72 2.29 2.89 -8.51
C GLU A 72 0.78 2.81 -8.84
N TRP A 73 0.18 1.63 -8.72
CA TRP A 73 -1.26 1.45 -8.85
C TRP A 73 -2.03 2.29 -7.83
N ALA A 74 -1.61 2.27 -6.57
CA ALA A 74 -2.21 3.06 -5.50
C ALA A 74 -2.15 4.57 -5.79
N ARG A 75 -0.99 5.08 -6.24
CA ARG A 75 -0.84 6.49 -6.66
C ARG A 75 -1.76 6.86 -7.81
N ARG A 76 -1.98 5.96 -8.78
CA ARG A 76 -2.90 6.21 -9.90
C ARG A 76 -4.34 6.26 -9.40
N LEU A 77 -4.73 5.34 -8.51
CA LEU A 77 -6.07 5.30 -7.94
C LEU A 77 -6.40 6.58 -7.16
N GLU A 78 -5.46 7.08 -6.35
CA GLU A 78 -5.63 8.33 -5.61
C GLU A 78 -5.77 9.55 -6.54
N ARG A 79 -5.01 9.60 -7.64
CA ARG A 79 -5.10 10.65 -8.66
C ARG A 79 -6.43 10.63 -9.41
N THR A 80 -6.92 9.46 -9.80
CA THR A 80 -8.22 9.33 -10.48
C THR A 80 -9.37 9.73 -9.57
N GLY A 81 -9.31 9.38 -8.28
CA GLY A 81 -10.30 9.84 -7.29
C GLY A 81 -10.31 11.36 -7.12
N ARG A 82 -9.14 12.02 -7.14
CA ARG A 82 -9.05 13.50 -7.11
C ARG A 82 -9.72 14.18 -8.31
N ASN A 83 -9.63 13.58 -9.51
CA ASN A 83 -10.22 14.15 -10.72
C ASN A 83 -11.75 14.06 -10.75
N LEU A 84 -12.35 13.06 -10.11
CA LEU A 84 -13.81 12.92 -9.99
C LEU A 84 -14.42 13.87 -8.94
N ALA A 85 -13.67 14.23 -7.90
CA ALA A 85 -14.12 15.18 -6.88
C ALA A 85 -14.00 16.66 -7.30
N ALA A 86 -13.31 16.94 -8.41
CA ALA A 86 -13.07 18.29 -8.93
C ALA A 86 -13.90 18.64 -10.19
N ALA A 87 -14.75 17.72 -10.64
CA ALA A 87 -15.65 17.85 -11.79
C ALA A 87 -17.12 17.95 -11.33
#